data_AF-A0AAW5D798-F1
#
_entry.id   AF-A0AAW5D798-F1
#
_cell.length_a   1.000
_cell.length_b   1.000
_cell.length_c   1.000
_cell.angle_alpha   90.00
_cell.angle_beta   90.00
_cell.angle_gamma   90.00
#
_symmetry.space_group_name_H-M   'P 1'
#
loop_
_entity.id
_entity.type
_entity.pdbx_description
1 polymer ?
#
loop_
_entity_poly.entity_id
_entity_poly.type
_entity_poly.pdbx_seq_one_letter_code
_entity_poly.pdbx_strand_id
1 'polypeptide(L)'
;MSAVREFPSVTLTNNSNLVQINTNDSNFSVVPGSVIVVAGDRPRVVTSGDTVNRTLTLSIAYIGDDIVEKSAALIPLGQNDALLSAITSLTQAQNGLAEAYGDGPGTVGEISFSMIIDPPVTATQWPTWAQVQGDIVEVLPETATRFPTFPEVGGKISVEQLPDDIDTDNKRTQALSLPVRQNQSLTHLLSDYPTLKKTVDIPTYSPNNKREMLFDDVRQVAYVALTEEWLPIPNIIATREFLLTTANNRVYFNNAYTGNLTLRVYPMGSGGSGLPDSPSLANFEWHTVTTAVSNLGQFGSSFIGLIDFIQTDDGYETLSTARSHFNSIDAYYGNSNGDATVNQFKQFSLRQDGYWYSSDVMPENPNSMGGSWSQDVNDKKLFTVTNAESGSDALRPFSDTWDDFEFEIVIVTDITQPMALTLSNSEASSTPFAGTYRFITRQDRLYFKRRAAHSPITGSVRVESLRLRVKHYE
;
A
#
# COMPACT_ATOMS: atom_id res chain seq x y z
N MET A 1 5.12 44.79 2.65
CA MET A 1 5.57 43.88 3.73
C MET A 1 4.41 42.95 4.02
N SER A 2 4.45 41.77 3.41
CA SER A 2 3.33 40.85 3.25
C SER A 2 3.51 39.70 4.26
N ALA A 3 3.29 39.98 5.54
CA ALA A 3 3.41 38.98 6.59
C ALA A 3 2.02 38.40 6.93
N VAL A 4 1.97 37.08 7.08
CA VAL A 4 0.80 36.39 7.64
C VAL A 4 0.54 36.96 9.03
N ARG A 5 -0.71 37.29 9.32
CA ARG A 5 -1.13 37.87 10.59
C ARG A 5 -2.05 36.94 11.34
N GLU A 6 -1.84 36.82 12.63
CA GLU A 6 -2.65 35.95 13.47
C GLU A 6 -3.47 36.80 14.44
N PHE A 7 -4.71 36.38 14.65
CA PHE A 7 -5.69 36.94 15.55
C PHE A 7 -5.98 35.87 16.61
N PRO A 8 -5.65 36.10 17.88
CA PRO A 8 -5.84 35.10 18.92
C PRO A 8 -7.31 34.78 19.19
N SER A 9 -8.21 35.73 18.96
CA SER A 9 -9.64 35.56 19.20
C SER A 9 -10.47 36.41 18.24
N VAL A 10 -11.35 35.73 17.50
CA VAL A 10 -12.34 36.30 16.61
C VAL A 10 -13.71 35.66 16.83
N THR A 11 -14.75 36.42 16.52
CA THR A 11 -16.15 35.97 16.56
C THR A 11 -16.77 36.13 15.17
N LEU A 12 -17.47 35.09 14.71
CA LEU A 12 -18.29 35.10 13.51
C LEU A 12 -19.71 34.70 13.90
N THR A 13 -20.68 35.50 13.47
CA THR A 13 -22.10 35.24 13.69
C THR A 13 -22.73 34.73 12.40
N ASN A 14 -23.65 33.78 12.51
CA ASN A 14 -24.38 33.23 11.39
C ASN A 14 -25.11 34.32 10.61
N ASN A 15 -25.09 34.20 9.28
CA ASN A 15 -25.59 35.18 8.30
C ASN A 15 -24.90 36.56 8.33
N SER A 16 -23.71 36.70 8.93
CA SER A 16 -22.91 37.92 8.90
C SER A 16 -21.69 37.80 8.00
N ASN A 17 -21.35 38.84 7.24
CA ASN A 17 -20.10 38.90 6.45
C ASN A 17 -18.93 39.51 7.23
N LEU A 18 -19.09 39.73 8.52
CA LEU A 18 -18.08 40.35 9.37
C LEU A 18 -17.44 39.31 10.29
N VAL A 19 -16.12 39.38 10.35
CA VAL A 19 -15.33 38.74 11.40
C VAL A 19 -14.97 39.81 12.41
N GLN A 20 -15.47 39.67 13.63
CA GLN A 20 -15.12 40.57 14.72
C GLN A 20 -13.81 40.09 15.35
N ILE A 21 -12.82 40.96 15.46
CA ILE A 21 -11.61 40.68 16.23
C ILE A 21 -11.89 41.14 17.67
N ASN A 22 -11.80 40.20 18.60
CA ASN A 22 -12.19 40.43 20.00
C ASN A 22 -11.03 40.96 20.84
N THR A 23 -9.81 40.85 20.34
CA THR A 23 -8.60 41.37 20.97
C THR A 23 -8.38 42.84 20.58
N ASN A 24 -7.54 43.54 21.34
CA ASN A 24 -7.10 44.90 21.00
C ASN A 24 -6.15 44.94 19.80
N ASP A 25 -6.09 43.86 19.02
CA ASP A 25 -5.16 43.72 17.91
C ASP A 25 -5.60 44.57 16.74
N SER A 26 -4.62 45.24 16.16
CA SER A 26 -4.85 46.21 15.11
C SER A 26 -4.75 45.54 13.74
N ASN A 27 -5.81 45.62 12.94
CA ASN A 27 -5.84 45.02 11.60
C ASN A 27 -5.29 45.95 10.48
N PHE A 28 -4.32 46.82 10.80
CA PHE A 28 -3.79 47.80 9.84
C PHE A 28 -3.30 47.15 8.53
N SER A 29 -3.71 47.73 7.40
CA SER A 29 -3.20 47.41 6.07
C SER A 29 -3.51 45.98 5.60
N VAL A 30 -4.78 45.60 5.61
CA VAL A 30 -5.25 44.36 4.94
C VAL A 30 -5.19 44.56 3.43
N VAL A 31 -4.46 43.67 2.75
CA VAL A 31 -4.37 43.69 1.29
C VAL A 31 -5.60 42.98 0.72
N PRO A 32 -6.43 43.61 -0.12
CA PRO A 32 -7.57 42.95 -0.74
C PRO A 32 -7.16 41.66 -1.48
N GLY A 33 -7.95 40.60 -1.32
CA GLY A 33 -7.59 39.26 -1.85
C GLY A 33 -6.72 38.45 -0.88
N SER A 34 -6.49 38.95 0.34
CA SER A 34 -5.97 38.14 1.44
C SER A 34 -6.99 37.08 1.86
N VAL A 35 -6.52 35.99 2.47
CA VAL A 35 -7.37 34.87 2.93
C VAL A 35 -7.29 34.75 4.44
N ILE A 36 -8.44 34.66 5.12
CA ILE A 36 -8.54 34.38 6.56
C ILE A 36 -8.93 32.93 6.81
N VAL A 37 -8.26 32.29 7.77
CA VAL A 37 -8.54 30.92 8.22
C VAL A 37 -8.84 30.97 9.71
N VAL A 38 -10.06 30.61 10.09
CA VAL A 38 -10.51 30.55 11.50
C VAL A 38 -10.39 29.12 11.99
N ALA A 39 -9.87 28.94 13.21
CA ALA A 39 -9.63 27.63 13.78
C ALA A 39 -10.93 26.83 13.91
N GLY A 40 -10.97 25.66 13.25
CA GLY A 40 -12.14 24.79 13.21
C GLY A 40 -13.16 25.12 12.10
N ASP A 41 -12.88 26.11 11.25
CA ASP A 41 -13.72 26.47 10.11
C ASP A 41 -12.91 26.57 8.80
N ARG A 42 -13.60 26.70 7.67
CA ARG A 42 -13.00 26.75 6.34
C ARG A 42 -12.45 28.14 6.01
N PRO A 43 -11.35 28.24 5.25
CA PRO A 43 -10.80 29.51 4.78
C PRO A 43 -11.80 30.38 4.00
N ARG A 44 -11.70 31.71 4.16
CA ARG A 44 -12.54 32.71 3.50
C ARG A 44 -11.71 33.86 2.95
N VAL A 45 -12.14 34.43 1.84
CA VAL A 45 -11.45 35.58 1.23
C VAL A 45 -11.88 36.86 1.93
N VAL A 46 -10.90 37.70 2.25
CA VAL A 46 -11.09 39.02 2.87
C VAL A 46 -10.89 40.09 1.81
N THR A 47 -11.86 40.99 1.73
CA THR A 47 -11.85 42.09 0.76
C THR A 47 -11.33 43.38 1.37
N SER A 48 -11.56 43.59 2.66
CA SER A 48 -11.09 44.76 3.42
C SER A 48 -11.04 44.50 4.92
N GLY A 49 -10.38 45.39 5.65
CA GLY A 49 -10.38 45.42 7.11
C GLY A 49 -10.55 46.84 7.63
N ASP A 50 -11.28 46.99 8.73
CA ASP A 50 -11.47 48.25 9.44
C ASP A 50 -10.74 48.17 10.78
N THR A 51 -9.74 49.04 10.95
CA THR A 51 -8.85 49.01 12.11
C THR A 51 -9.42 49.71 13.34
N VAL A 52 -10.36 50.62 13.14
CA VAL A 52 -11.02 51.32 14.24
C VAL A 52 -12.09 50.44 14.85
N ASN A 53 -12.93 49.83 14.00
CA ASN A 53 -14.00 48.92 14.44
C ASN A 53 -13.52 47.47 14.68
N ARG A 54 -12.27 47.17 14.29
CA ARG A 54 -11.60 45.88 14.48
C ARG A 54 -12.35 44.73 13.81
N THR A 55 -12.81 44.97 12.59
CA THR A 55 -13.54 43.99 11.80
C THR A 55 -12.83 43.69 10.49
N LEU A 56 -12.98 42.45 10.03
CA LEU A 56 -12.59 42.04 8.68
C LEU A 56 -13.84 41.69 7.89
N THR A 57 -13.90 42.17 6.65
CA THR A 57 -15.04 41.94 5.77
C THR A 57 -14.74 40.77 4.86
N LEU A 58 -15.59 39.75 4.94
CA LEU A 58 -15.55 38.59 4.06
C LEU A 58 -16.20 38.92 2.72
N SER A 59 -15.73 38.26 1.66
CA SER A 59 -16.34 38.38 0.33
C SER A 59 -17.77 37.82 0.25
N ILE A 60 -18.13 36.91 1.16
CA ILE A 60 -19.44 36.27 1.28
C ILE A 60 -19.83 36.12 2.76
N ALA A 61 -21.12 36.15 3.07
CA ALA A 61 -21.61 35.99 4.44
C ALA A 61 -21.29 34.60 5.02
N TYR A 62 -21.00 34.56 6.31
CA TYR A 62 -20.76 33.34 7.06
C TYR A 62 -22.07 32.59 7.28
N ILE A 63 -22.08 31.29 6.95
CA ILE A 63 -23.22 30.40 7.08
C ILE A 63 -22.76 29.19 7.89
N GLY A 64 -23.27 29.06 9.11
CA GLY A 64 -22.84 28.04 10.08
C GLY A 64 -23.28 28.39 11.49
N ASP A 65 -22.95 27.55 12.47
CA ASP A 65 -23.18 27.88 13.89
C ASP A 65 -22.25 29.01 14.32
N ASP A 66 -22.71 29.87 15.24
CA ASP A 66 -21.92 31.01 15.72
C ASP A 66 -20.57 30.56 16.28
N ILE A 67 -19.50 31.17 15.78
CA ILE A 67 -18.14 30.93 16.23
C ILE A 67 -17.79 32.06 17.19
N VAL A 68 -17.53 31.72 18.46
CA VAL A 68 -17.20 32.69 19.50
C VAL A 68 -15.78 32.41 20.01
N GLU A 69 -14.96 33.46 20.03
CA GLU A 69 -13.61 33.49 20.62
C GLU A 69 -12.65 32.39 20.12
N LYS A 70 -12.55 32.24 18.79
CA LYS A 70 -11.60 31.31 18.15
C LYS A 70 -10.45 32.04 17.48
N SER A 71 -9.28 31.43 17.40
CA SER A 71 -8.13 32.03 16.72
C SER A 71 -8.30 32.02 15.20
N ALA A 72 -7.67 32.96 14.51
CA ALA A 72 -7.69 33.05 13.05
C ALA A 72 -6.38 33.60 12.48
N ALA A 73 -6.06 33.29 11.22
CA ALA A 73 -4.87 33.81 10.54
C ALA A 73 -5.22 34.39 9.16
N LEU A 74 -4.67 35.56 8.82
CA LEU A 74 -4.85 36.32 7.58
C LEU A 74 -3.57 36.33 6.75
N ILE A 75 -3.65 35.87 5.50
CA ILE A 75 -2.51 35.66 4.61
C ILE A 75 -2.59 36.62 3.41
N PRO A 76 -1.59 37.52 3.20
CA PRO A 76 -1.58 38.48 2.09
C PRO A 76 -0.86 37.94 0.83
N LEU A 77 -1.54 37.96 -0.32
CA LEU A 77 -1.11 37.30 -1.56
C LEU A 77 -0.88 38.25 -2.78
N GLY A 78 -0.83 39.58 -2.61
CA GLY A 78 -0.96 40.54 -3.73
C GLY A 78 0.12 41.61 -3.99
N GLN A 79 1.45 41.41 -3.76
CA GLN A 79 2.47 42.50 -3.85
C GLN A 79 3.74 42.25 -4.72
N ASN A 80 3.66 41.72 -5.94
CA ASN A 80 4.87 41.44 -6.76
C ASN A 80 5.49 42.68 -7.47
N ASP A 81 4.74 43.74 -7.78
CA ASP A 81 5.23 44.87 -8.60
C ASP A 81 6.15 45.87 -7.86
N ALA A 82 6.07 45.93 -6.53
CA ALA A 82 6.85 46.89 -5.72
C ALA A 82 8.36 46.59 -5.68
N LEU A 83 8.75 45.32 -5.88
CA LEU A 83 10.14 44.88 -5.86
C LEU A 83 10.93 45.36 -7.08
N LEU A 84 10.27 45.53 -8.23
CA LEU A 84 10.91 45.96 -9.48
C LEU A 84 11.35 47.44 -9.43
N SER A 85 10.63 48.28 -8.68
CA SER A 85 10.90 49.72 -8.58
C SER A 85 12.20 50.04 -7.81
N ALA A 86 12.59 49.19 -6.85
CA ALA A 86 13.76 49.43 -6.00
C ALA A 86 15.10 49.33 -6.74
N ILE A 87 15.19 48.48 -7.76
CA ILE A 87 16.43 48.27 -8.54
C ILE A 87 16.76 49.51 -9.37
N THR A 88 15.74 50.24 -9.83
CA THR A 88 15.91 51.47 -10.64
C THR A 88 16.56 52.62 -9.84
N SER A 89 16.35 52.68 -8.52
CA SER A 89 16.86 53.73 -7.63
C SER A 89 18.39 53.70 -7.45
N LEU A 90 18.99 52.50 -7.37
CA LEU A 90 20.42 52.33 -7.12
C LEU A 90 21.31 52.89 -8.24
N THR A 91 20.82 52.87 -9.48
CA THR A 91 21.52 53.42 -10.64
C THR A 91 21.69 54.95 -10.58
N GLN A 92 20.82 55.67 -9.85
CA GLN A 92 20.88 57.14 -9.78
C GLN A 92 21.93 57.66 -8.79
N ALA A 93 22.22 56.94 -7.70
CA ALA A 93 23.15 57.37 -6.67
C ALA A 93 24.62 57.40 -7.14
N GLN A 94 24.99 56.53 -8.08
CA GLN A 94 26.35 56.40 -8.58
C GLN A 94 26.80 57.63 -9.40
N ASN A 95 25.86 58.38 -9.97
CA ASN A 95 26.16 59.60 -10.73
C ASN A 95 26.55 60.78 -9.83
N GLY A 96 26.17 60.81 -8.54
CA GLY A 96 26.46 61.92 -7.62
C GLY A 96 27.89 61.96 -7.06
N LEU A 97 28.63 60.85 -7.11
CA LEU A 97 29.99 60.78 -6.55
C LEU A 97 31.04 61.48 -7.43
N ALA A 98 30.76 61.63 -8.74
CA ALA A 98 31.67 62.24 -9.69
C ALA A 98 31.83 63.77 -9.51
N GLU A 99 30.91 64.44 -8.80
CA GLU A 99 30.94 65.89 -8.56
C GLU A 99 31.85 66.30 -7.38
N ALA A 100 32.29 65.36 -6.53
CA ALA A 100 32.94 65.66 -5.25
C ALA A 100 34.47 65.92 -5.33
N TYR A 101 35.13 65.74 -6.48
CA TYR A 101 36.59 65.87 -6.60
C TYR A 101 37.02 67.07 -7.47
N GLY A 102 37.00 68.28 -6.87
CA GLY A 102 38.00 69.35 -7.12
C GLY A 102 37.53 70.73 -7.61
N ASP A 103 37.56 71.76 -6.74
CA ASP A 103 38.26 73.04 -6.98
C ASP A 103 38.38 73.96 -5.72
N GLY A 104 39.61 74.31 -5.29
CA GLY A 104 39.91 75.46 -4.37
C GLY A 104 40.96 75.25 -3.24
N PRO A 105 42.04 76.06 -3.06
CA PRO A 105 43.33 75.62 -2.45
C PRO A 105 43.77 76.28 -1.09
N GLY A 106 44.64 75.56 -0.35
CA GLY A 106 45.73 76.10 0.52
C GLY A 106 45.68 75.69 2.02
N THR A 107 46.31 74.60 2.50
CA THR A 107 47.71 74.34 3.00
C THR A 107 48.18 74.99 4.33
N VAL A 108 48.92 74.20 5.14
CA VAL A 108 48.98 74.14 6.63
C VAL A 108 50.42 74.25 7.20
N GLY A 109 50.60 74.78 8.43
CA GLY A 109 51.69 74.39 9.37
C GLY A 109 51.94 75.33 10.59
N GLU A 110 51.87 74.85 11.86
CA GLU A 110 52.14 75.60 13.13
C GLU A 110 53.14 74.87 14.07
N ILE A 111 54.18 75.47 14.72
CA ILE A 111 54.35 76.46 15.84
C ILE A 111 54.30 75.82 17.26
N SER A 112 55.21 76.18 18.19
CA SER A 112 55.36 75.62 19.56
C SER A 112 54.87 76.53 20.71
N PHE A 113 54.38 75.91 21.80
CA PHE A 113 53.41 76.46 22.76
C PHE A 113 53.88 77.54 23.76
N SER A 114 55.18 77.79 23.93
CA SER A 114 55.67 78.69 25.00
C SER A 114 55.59 80.20 24.70
N MET A 115 55.16 80.58 23.49
CA MET A 115 55.13 81.97 23.02
C MET A 115 53.73 82.63 23.12
N ILE A 116 52.75 81.98 23.75
CA ILE A 116 51.35 82.44 23.79
C ILE A 116 51.09 83.30 25.04
N ILE A 117 50.74 84.57 24.86
CA ILE A 117 50.28 85.52 25.90
C ILE A 117 48.74 85.58 25.86
N ASP A 118 48.06 85.55 27.01
CA ASP A 118 46.63 85.23 27.18
C ASP A 118 46.24 83.86 26.62
N PRO A 119 46.81 82.77 27.17
CA PRO A 119 46.45 81.45 26.72
C PRO A 119 44.96 81.19 27.05
N PRO A 120 44.19 80.62 26.11
CA PRO A 120 42.79 80.31 26.33
C PRO A 120 42.65 79.40 27.56
N VAL A 121 41.51 79.49 28.26
CA VAL A 121 41.30 78.84 29.57
C VAL A 121 41.63 77.33 29.54
N THR A 122 41.50 76.67 28.40
CA THR A 122 41.89 75.26 28.16
C THR A 122 43.39 74.95 28.29
N ALA A 123 44.27 75.95 28.29
CA ALA A 123 45.71 75.80 28.47
C ALA A 123 46.19 76.10 29.91
N THR A 124 45.28 76.53 30.80
CA THR A 124 45.58 76.77 32.23
C THR A 124 44.88 75.80 33.19
N GLN A 125 44.12 74.84 32.65
CA GLN A 125 43.54 73.72 33.39
C GLN A 125 43.74 72.42 32.61
N TRP A 126 43.69 71.27 33.29
CA TRP A 126 43.62 69.99 32.59
C TRP A 126 42.33 69.96 31.74
N PRO A 127 42.39 69.57 30.46
CA PRO A 127 41.21 69.55 29.60
C PRO A 127 40.15 68.61 30.16
N THR A 128 38.87 68.97 29.99
CA THR A 128 37.76 68.11 30.40
C THR A 128 37.67 66.88 29.50
N TRP A 129 37.08 65.77 29.98
CA TRP A 129 37.01 64.50 29.24
C TRP A 129 36.47 64.65 27.80
N ALA A 130 35.40 65.42 27.62
CA ALA A 130 34.80 65.71 26.30
C ALA A 130 35.75 66.47 25.34
N GLN A 131 36.74 67.18 25.87
CA GLN A 131 37.70 67.97 25.09
C GLN A 131 38.97 67.19 24.73
N VAL A 132 39.23 66.03 25.34
CA VAL A 132 40.42 65.19 25.05
C VAL A 132 40.09 64.00 24.14
N GLN A 133 38.92 63.38 24.31
CA GLN A 133 38.54 62.18 23.55
C GLN A 133 37.22 62.31 22.77
N GLY A 134 36.56 63.47 22.79
CA GLY A 134 35.19 63.60 22.27
C GLY A 134 34.14 63.11 23.26
N ASP A 135 32.87 63.10 22.84
CA ASP A 135 31.76 62.64 23.70
C ASP A 135 32.00 61.18 24.11
N ILE A 136 31.85 60.88 25.40
CA ILE A 136 32.12 59.55 25.95
C ILE A 136 31.24 58.46 25.30
N VAL A 137 30.12 58.87 24.68
CA VAL A 137 29.19 58.01 23.93
C VAL A 137 29.74 57.60 22.56
N GLU A 138 30.67 58.36 21.97
CA GLU A 138 31.31 58.03 20.68
C GLU A 138 32.58 57.18 20.82
N VAL A 139 33.21 57.18 22.01
CA VAL A 139 34.45 56.42 22.28
C VAL A 139 34.15 55.06 22.93
N LEU A 140 33.05 54.96 23.66
CA LEU A 140 32.63 53.70 24.26
C LEU A 140 31.98 52.79 23.20
N PRO A 141 32.30 51.48 23.17
CA PRO A 141 31.55 50.55 22.33
C PRO A 141 30.07 50.57 22.72
N GLU A 142 29.18 50.37 21.75
CA GLU A 142 27.72 50.50 21.87
C GLU A 142 27.12 49.69 23.05
N THR A 143 27.82 48.65 23.51
CA THR A 143 27.46 47.80 24.65
C THR A 143 27.67 48.43 26.03
N ALA A 144 28.46 49.51 26.14
CA ALA A 144 28.72 50.24 27.39
C ALA A 144 27.84 51.48 27.56
N THR A 145 27.05 51.86 26.54
CA THR A 145 26.14 53.01 26.57
C THR A 145 24.67 52.60 26.78
N ARG A 146 24.37 51.29 26.83
CA ARG A 146 23.06 50.71 27.20
C ARG A 146 23.20 49.55 28.18
N PHE A 147 22.11 49.19 28.86
CA PHE A 147 22.07 47.91 29.58
C PHE A 147 22.29 46.75 28.59
N PRO A 148 23.20 45.80 28.89
CA PRO A 148 23.54 44.72 27.97
C PRO A 148 22.36 43.79 27.77
N THR A 149 22.22 43.25 26.56
CA THR A 149 21.21 42.23 26.27
C THR A 149 21.74 40.86 26.67
N PHE A 150 20.83 39.94 27.03
CA PHE A 150 21.17 38.63 27.62
C PHE A 150 22.23 37.80 26.86
N PRO A 151 22.31 37.82 25.51
CA PRO A 151 23.38 37.14 24.77
C PRO A 151 24.78 37.76 24.91
N GLU A 152 24.87 39.06 25.25
CA GLU A 152 26.12 39.81 25.46
C GLU A 152 26.65 39.64 26.90
N VAL A 153 25.78 39.21 27.81
CA VAL A 153 26.11 38.69 29.16
C VAL A 153 26.36 37.17 29.11
N GLY A 154 26.00 36.52 28.00
CA GLY A 154 25.98 35.07 27.81
C GLY A 154 27.20 34.50 27.10
N GLY A 155 28.40 34.92 27.49
CA GLY A 155 29.62 34.16 27.16
C GLY A 155 29.55 32.78 27.82
N LYS A 156 29.92 31.70 27.11
CA LYS A 156 30.21 30.43 27.80
C LYS A 156 31.40 30.68 28.71
N ILE A 157 31.17 30.56 30.02
CA ILE A 157 32.24 30.47 31.03
C ILE A 157 33.15 29.30 30.59
N SER A 158 34.42 29.56 30.30
CA SER A 158 35.36 28.48 30.03
C SER A 158 35.59 27.70 31.34
N VAL A 159 35.96 26.42 31.26
CA VAL A 159 36.08 25.56 32.46
C VAL A 159 37.03 26.16 33.51
N GLU A 160 37.99 27.00 33.09
CA GLU A 160 38.90 27.71 34.00
C GLU A 160 38.26 28.85 34.82
N GLN A 161 37.01 29.22 34.54
CA GLN A 161 36.29 30.33 35.19
C GLN A 161 35.14 29.86 36.11
N LEU A 162 34.91 28.55 36.24
CA LEU A 162 33.97 27.99 37.23
C LEU A 162 34.71 27.74 38.58
N PRO A 163 34.07 27.96 39.74
CA PRO A 163 34.60 27.50 41.02
C PRO A 163 34.75 25.97 41.00
N ASP A 164 35.84 25.44 41.58
CA ASP A 164 36.19 24.01 41.56
C ASP A 164 35.09 23.05 42.08
N ASP A 165 34.06 23.57 42.74
CA ASP A 165 33.01 22.81 43.43
C ASP A 165 31.64 22.77 42.69
N ILE A 166 31.54 23.29 41.46
CA ILE A 166 30.31 23.14 40.66
C ILE A 166 30.37 21.85 39.83
N ASP A 167 29.86 20.76 40.42
CA ASP A 167 29.70 19.47 39.74
C ASP A 167 28.44 19.49 38.84
N THR A 168 28.53 20.25 37.74
CA THR A 168 27.49 20.26 36.70
C THR A 168 27.61 18.99 35.85
N ASP A 169 26.69 18.06 36.14
CA ASP A 169 26.40 16.82 35.41
C ASP A 169 27.15 15.55 35.86
N ASN A 170 27.08 15.23 37.15
CA ASN A 170 27.46 13.89 37.63
C ASN A 170 26.32 12.87 37.47
N LYS A 171 26.70 11.58 37.46
CA LYS A 171 25.75 10.44 37.40
C LYS A 171 24.69 10.47 38.50
N ARG A 172 24.97 11.14 39.62
CA ARG A 172 24.09 11.24 40.79
C ARG A 172 22.95 12.23 40.56
N THR A 173 23.21 13.36 39.91
CA THR A 173 22.19 14.33 39.48
C THR A 173 21.30 13.79 38.36
N GLN A 174 21.85 13.00 37.44
CA GLN A 174 21.04 12.33 36.39
C GLN A 174 20.12 11.23 36.97
N ALA A 175 20.59 10.45 37.94
CA ALA A 175 19.82 9.37 38.57
C ALA A 175 18.66 9.84 39.46
N LEU A 176 18.66 11.12 39.88
CA LEU A 176 17.60 11.72 40.70
C LEU A 176 16.57 12.51 39.87
N SER A 177 16.76 12.60 38.55
CA SER A 177 15.77 13.20 37.65
C SER A 177 14.56 12.25 37.49
N LEU A 178 13.35 12.82 37.40
CA LEU A 178 12.16 12.03 37.05
C LEU A 178 12.42 11.31 35.73
N PRO A 179 12.07 10.00 35.59
CA PRO A 179 12.28 9.30 34.34
C PRO A 179 11.60 10.08 33.23
N VAL A 180 12.39 10.53 32.24
CA VAL A 180 11.87 11.18 31.05
C VAL A 180 10.95 10.15 30.39
N ARG A 181 9.64 10.38 30.45
CA ARG A 181 8.68 9.67 29.61
C ARG A 181 8.93 10.12 28.18
N GLN A 182 9.88 9.49 27.51
CA GLN A 182 9.99 9.59 26.06
C GLN A 182 8.74 8.94 25.50
N ASN A 183 7.74 9.76 25.15
CA ASN A 183 6.69 9.31 24.27
C ASN A 183 7.39 8.83 23.00
N GLN A 184 7.20 7.56 22.61
CA GLN A 184 7.80 7.01 21.41
C GLN A 184 7.50 7.94 20.24
N SER A 185 8.53 8.34 19.49
CA SER A 185 8.32 9.18 18.31
C SER A 185 7.42 8.44 17.32
N LEU A 186 6.67 9.16 16.47
CA LEU A 186 5.87 8.53 15.43
C LEU A 186 6.73 7.59 14.56
N THR A 187 8.00 7.95 14.32
CA THR A 187 8.96 7.10 13.63
C THR A 187 9.29 5.83 14.40
N HIS A 188 9.43 5.90 15.73
CA HIS A 188 9.64 4.72 16.58
C HIS A 188 8.39 3.83 16.60
N LEU A 189 7.21 4.41 16.80
CA LEU A 189 5.92 3.71 16.71
C LEU A 189 5.73 3.04 15.35
N LEU A 190 6.03 3.74 14.25
CA LEU A 190 5.91 3.18 12.89
C LEU A 190 7.00 2.17 12.56
N SER A 191 8.20 2.25 13.17
CA SER A 191 9.24 1.22 13.03
C SER A 191 8.89 -0.09 13.75
N ASP A 192 7.99 -0.03 14.71
CA ASP A 192 7.46 -1.20 15.42
C ASP A 192 6.37 -1.93 14.62
N TYR A 193 5.77 -1.30 13.59
CA TYR A 193 4.78 -1.93 12.72
C TYR A 193 5.40 -2.47 11.42
N PRO A 194 4.95 -3.65 10.95
CA PRO A 194 5.34 -4.16 9.64
C PRO A 194 4.79 -3.28 8.52
N THR A 195 5.61 -2.96 7.52
CA THR A 195 5.16 -2.26 6.31
C THR A 195 4.29 -3.19 5.47
N LEU A 196 3.08 -2.78 5.10
CA LEU A 196 2.16 -3.56 4.26
C LEU A 196 2.30 -3.14 2.79
N LYS A 197 2.54 -4.08 1.88
CA LYS A 197 2.65 -3.80 0.43
C LYS A 197 1.89 -4.85 -0.39
N LYS A 198 1.41 -4.46 -1.57
CA LYS A 198 0.90 -5.42 -2.55
C LYS A 198 2.04 -5.96 -3.43
N THR A 199 1.94 -7.21 -3.84
CA THR A 199 2.86 -7.83 -4.81
C THR A 199 2.06 -8.66 -5.82
N VAL A 200 2.60 -8.81 -7.02
CA VAL A 200 2.13 -9.76 -8.04
C VAL A 200 3.15 -10.87 -8.31
N ASP A 201 4.36 -10.69 -7.78
CA ASP A 201 5.47 -11.61 -7.92
C ASP A 201 5.69 -12.37 -6.60
N ILE A 202 5.98 -13.65 -6.73
CA ILE A 202 6.40 -14.48 -5.60
C ILE A 202 7.77 -13.96 -5.15
N PRO A 203 7.93 -13.53 -3.89
CA PRO A 203 9.19 -12.98 -3.43
C PRO A 203 10.25 -14.08 -3.31
N THR A 204 11.28 -14.02 -4.15
CA THR A 204 12.37 -15.01 -4.20
C THR A 204 13.68 -14.50 -3.59
N TYR A 205 13.80 -13.19 -3.38
CA TYR A 205 14.97 -12.56 -2.78
C TYR A 205 14.82 -12.46 -1.27
N SER A 206 15.95 -12.47 -0.55
CA SER A 206 15.93 -12.30 0.91
C SER A 206 15.35 -10.93 1.31
N PRO A 207 14.41 -10.87 2.26
CA PRO A 207 13.90 -9.60 2.78
C PRO A 207 14.98 -8.76 3.50
N ASN A 208 16.14 -9.34 3.84
CA ASN A 208 17.27 -8.63 4.45
C ASN A 208 16.88 -7.84 5.71
N ASN A 209 16.24 -8.52 6.66
CA ASN A 209 15.74 -7.93 7.92
C ASN A 209 14.71 -6.80 7.78
N LYS A 210 14.10 -6.61 6.61
CA LYS A 210 12.97 -5.68 6.47
C LYS A 210 11.79 -6.20 7.28
N ARG A 211 11.16 -5.31 8.06
CA ARG A 211 9.87 -5.59 8.72
C ARG A 211 8.74 -5.30 7.74
N GLU A 212 8.41 -6.24 6.86
CA GLU A 212 7.36 -6.05 5.86
C GLU A 212 6.47 -7.28 5.64
N MET A 213 5.26 -7.03 5.16
CA MET A 213 4.30 -8.04 4.72
C MET A 213 3.86 -7.73 3.30
N LEU A 214 3.97 -8.71 2.41
CA LEU A 214 3.51 -8.61 1.03
C LEU A 214 2.19 -9.36 0.87
N PHE A 215 1.21 -8.72 0.24
CA PHE A 215 -0.09 -9.29 -0.07
C PHE A 215 -0.17 -9.57 -1.56
N ASP A 216 -0.22 -10.85 -1.90
CA ASP A 216 -0.47 -11.32 -3.26
C ASP A 216 -1.96 -11.61 -3.41
N ASP A 217 -2.68 -10.59 -3.88
CA ASP A 217 -4.12 -10.67 -4.14
C ASP A 217 -4.46 -11.69 -5.23
N VAL A 218 -3.50 -12.02 -6.13
CA VAL A 218 -3.73 -12.97 -7.22
C VAL A 218 -3.70 -14.40 -6.69
N ARG A 219 -2.68 -14.77 -5.91
CA ARG A 219 -2.55 -16.12 -5.35
C ARG A 219 -3.27 -16.28 -4.01
N GLN A 220 -3.79 -15.19 -3.45
CA GLN A 220 -4.45 -15.14 -2.13
C GLN A 220 -3.50 -15.62 -1.02
N VAL A 221 -2.24 -15.16 -1.07
CA VAL A 221 -1.19 -15.48 -0.10
C VAL A 221 -0.60 -14.20 0.45
N ALA A 222 -0.36 -14.17 1.77
CA ALA A 222 0.44 -13.14 2.40
C ALA A 222 1.84 -13.69 2.69
N TYR A 223 2.88 -12.90 2.45
CA TYR A 223 4.26 -13.24 2.77
C TYR A 223 4.75 -12.34 3.89
N VAL A 224 5.20 -12.92 4.99
CA VAL A 224 5.79 -12.20 6.13
C VAL A 224 7.30 -12.26 6.01
N ALA A 225 7.96 -11.11 6.03
CA ALA A 225 9.41 -11.06 6.01
C ALA A 225 10.00 -11.61 7.33
N LEU A 226 10.86 -12.63 7.21
CA LEU A 226 11.77 -13.06 8.27
C LEU A 226 13.15 -12.43 8.05
N THR A 227 14.19 -12.85 8.78
CA THR A 227 15.56 -12.32 8.62
C THR A 227 16.10 -12.60 7.22
N GLU A 228 15.99 -13.84 6.76
CA GLU A 228 16.63 -14.31 5.53
C GLU A 228 15.65 -14.78 4.46
N GLU A 229 14.40 -15.06 4.83
CA GLU A 229 13.41 -15.67 3.95
C GLU A 229 12.02 -15.05 4.10
N TRP A 230 11.14 -15.38 3.17
CA TRP A 230 9.73 -15.00 3.19
C TRP A 230 8.90 -16.16 3.69
N LEU A 231 8.16 -15.96 4.79
CA LEU A 231 7.22 -16.94 5.31
C LEU A 231 5.86 -16.77 4.61
N PRO A 232 5.42 -17.69 3.73
CA PRO A 232 4.07 -17.67 3.20
C PRO A 232 3.07 -18.07 4.28
N ILE A 233 2.05 -17.25 4.48
CA ILE A 233 0.92 -17.56 5.36
C ILE A 233 -0.12 -18.30 4.52
N PRO A 234 -0.36 -19.60 4.78
CA PRO A 234 -1.30 -20.39 3.99
C PRO A 234 -2.74 -19.94 4.29
N ASN A 235 -3.54 -19.80 3.24
CA ASN A 235 -5.01 -19.61 3.35
C ASN A 235 -5.74 -20.97 3.41
N ILE A 236 -5.19 -21.94 4.14
CA ILE A 236 -5.72 -23.31 4.21
C ILE A 236 -6.28 -23.54 5.61
N ILE A 237 -7.55 -23.94 5.66
CA ILE A 237 -8.26 -24.31 6.90
C ILE A 237 -8.07 -25.80 7.20
N ALA A 238 -8.22 -26.64 6.17
CA ALA A 238 -8.14 -28.08 6.30
C ALA A 238 -7.65 -28.71 5.00
N THR A 239 -7.10 -29.92 5.10
CA THR A 239 -6.75 -30.74 3.94
C THR A 239 -7.48 -32.07 4.00
N ARG A 240 -7.97 -32.54 2.86
CA ARG A 240 -8.67 -33.81 2.73
C ARG A 240 -8.38 -34.44 1.38
N GLU A 241 -8.54 -35.75 1.27
CA GLU A 241 -8.38 -36.44 0.01
C GLU A 241 -9.75 -36.91 -0.48
N PHE A 242 -9.99 -36.77 -1.77
CA PHE A 242 -11.20 -37.25 -2.42
C PHE A 242 -10.83 -38.13 -3.60
N LEU A 243 -11.62 -39.17 -3.85
CA LEU A 243 -11.51 -39.94 -5.07
C LEU A 243 -12.09 -39.13 -6.22
N LEU A 244 -11.24 -38.74 -7.18
CA LEU A 244 -11.70 -38.16 -8.43
C LEU A 244 -12.05 -39.27 -9.41
N THR A 245 -13.25 -39.24 -9.97
CA THR A 245 -13.69 -40.18 -11.00
C THR A 245 -13.94 -39.45 -12.32
N THR A 246 -13.19 -39.80 -13.36
CA THR A 246 -13.24 -39.13 -14.69
C THR A 246 -13.63 -40.09 -15.83
N ALA A 247 -14.48 -41.08 -15.52
CA ALA A 247 -14.86 -42.24 -16.34
C ALA A 247 -13.80 -43.36 -16.47
N ASN A 248 -14.27 -44.59 -16.67
CA ASN A 248 -13.52 -45.85 -16.84
C ASN A 248 -12.94 -46.51 -15.57
N ASN A 249 -12.75 -45.79 -14.48
CA ASN A 249 -12.29 -46.40 -13.23
C ASN A 249 -13.45 -46.68 -12.28
N ARG A 250 -13.27 -47.69 -11.42
CA ARG A 250 -14.34 -48.25 -10.58
C ARG A 250 -13.80 -48.66 -9.22
N VAL A 251 -14.69 -48.71 -8.26
CA VAL A 251 -14.47 -49.44 -7.02
C VAL A 251 -14.94 -50.87 -7.25
N TYR A 252 -14.06 -51.83 -7.01
CA TYR A 252 -14.32 -53.26 -7.08
C TYR A 252 -14.34 -53.84 -5.68
N PHE A 253 -15.35 -54.64 -5.36
CA PHE A 253 -15.31 -55.47 -4.16
C PHE A 253 -14.55 -56.75 -4.47
N ASN A 254 -13.70 -57.23 -3.54
CA ASN A 254 -13.00 -58.51 -3.72
C ASN A 254 -13.99 -59.68 -3.77
N ASN A 255 -15.10 -59.56 -3.04
CA ASN A 255 -16.26 -60.45 -3.09
C ASN A 255 -17.53 -59.63 -3.33
N ALA A 256 -18.50 -60.16 -4.07
CA ALA A 256 -19.73 -59.41 -4.34
C ALA A 256 -20.48 -59.05 -3.05
N TYR A 257 -20.70 -57.75 -2.85
CA TYR A 257 -21.26 -57.20 -1.62
C TYR A 257 -22.80 -57.23 -1.62
N THR A 258 -23.40 -57.55 -0.48
CA THR A 258 -24.86 -57.50 -0.25
C THR A 258 -25.13 -56.85 1.10
N GLY A 259 -25.92 -55.78 1.12
CA GLY A 259 -26.17 -54.98 2.33
C GLY A 259 -26.44 -53.51 2.00
N ASN A 260 -26.35 -52.63 3.00
CA ASN A 260 -26.46 -51.20 2.78
C ASN A 260 -25.11 -50.59 2.40
N LEU A 261 -25.10 -49.87 1.28
CA LEU A 261 -23.95 -49.05 0.87
C LEU A 261 -24.30 -47.58 1.03
N THR A 262 -23.53 -46.86 1.84
CA THR A 262 -23.61 -45.41 1.99
C THR A 262 -22.38 -44.73 1.39
N LEU A 263 -22.62 -43.71 0.57
CA LEU A 263 -21.59 -42.94 -0.12
C LEU A 263 -21.81 -41.45 0.12
N ARG A 264 -20.73 -40.69 0.31
CA ARG A 264 -20.77 -39.23 0.13
C ARG A 264 -20.09 -38.84 -1.17
N VAL A 265 -20.84 -38.15 -2.02
CA VAL A 265 -20.44 -37.88 -3.40
C VAL A 265 -20.67 -36.42 -3.78
N TYR A 266 -19.89 -35.93 -4.72
CA TYR A 266 -20.07 -34.63 -5.37
C TYR A 266 -20.12 -34.85 -6.89
N PRO A 267 -21.30 -35.06 -7.48
CA PRO A 267 -21.44 -35.26 -8.92
C PRO A 267 -21.06 -33.98 -9.68
N MET A 268 -20.31 -34.15 -10.77
CA MET A 268 -19.87 -33.10 -11.68
C MET A 268 -20.34 -33.41 -13.10
N GLY A 269 -20.72 -32.40 -13.87
CA GLY A 269 -21.21 -32.58 -15.25
C GLY A 269 -22.44 -33.47 -15.33
N SER A 270 -22.41 -34.55 -16.11
CA SER A 270 -23.52 -35.51 -16.21
C SER A 270 -23.56 -36.58 -15.09
N GLY A 271 -22.84 -36.35 -13.99
CA GLY A 271 -22.30 -37.37 -13.08
C GLY A 271 -23.25 -38.18 -12.19
N GLY A 272 -24.53 -38.31 -12.50
CA GLY A 272 -25.48 -39.10 -11.70
C GLY A 272 -25.53 -40.62 -11.99
N SER A 273 -24.94 -41.07 -13.10
CA SER A 273 -24.97 -42.48 -13.51
C SER A 273 -23.77 -43.27 -12.96
N GLY A 274 -23.94 -44.57 -12.70
CA GLY A 274 -22.83 -45.45 -12.27
C GLY A 274 -22.62 -45.57 -10.77
N LEU A 275 -23.35 -44.81 -9.95
CA LEU A 275 -23.56 -45.15 -8.55
C LEU A 275 -24.64 -46.26 -8.44
N PRO A 276 -24.63 -47.09 -7.39
CA PRO A 276 -25.65 -48.13 -7.20
C PRO A 276 -27.07 -47.55 -7.21
N ASP A 277 -27.97 -48.23 -7.93
CA ASP A 277 -29.35 -47.81 -8.22
C ASP A 277 -29.53 -46.48 -8.97
N SER A 278 -28.44 -45.85 -9.42
CA SER A 278 -28.46 -44.61 -10.23
C SER A 278 -29.35 -43.51 -9.64
N PRO A 279 -29.05 -43.03 -8.42
CA PRO A 279 -29.82 -41.98 -7.77
C PRO A 279 -29.86 -40.69 -8.61
N SER A 280 -31.00 -39.99 -8.57
CA SER A 280 -31.12 -38.64 -9.16
C SER A 280 -30.49 -37.62 -8.21
N LEU A 281 -29.31 -37.11 -8.57
CA LEU A 281 -28.54 -36.16 -7.76
C LEU A 281 -28.38 -34.83 -8.48
N ALA A 282 -28.44 -33.73 -7.74
CA ALA A 282 -28.12 -32.41 -8.26
C ALA A 282 -26.60 -32.28 -8.46
N ASN A 283 -26.16 -31.75 -9.61
CA ASN A 283 -24.75 -31.54 -9.89
C ASN A 283 -24.17 -30.39 -9.05
N PHE A 284 -22.87 -30.45 -8.78
CA PHE A 284 -22.10 -29.42 -8.07
C PHE A 284 -22.51 -29.21 -6.61
N GLU A 285 -23.08 -30.24 -5.99
CA GLU A 285 -23.49 -30.25 -4.59
C GLU A 285 -23.06 -31.57 -3.93
N TRP A 286 -22.84 -31.54 -2.62
CA TRP A 286 -22.54 -32.76 -1.88
C TRP A 286 -23.83 -33.51 -1.53
N HIS A 287 -23.82 -34.81 -1.78
CA HIS A 287 -24.93 -35.71 -1.43
C HIS A 287 -24.41 -36.84 -0.57
N THR A 288 -25.21 -37.28 0.41
CA THR A 288 -25.01 -38.56 1.09
C THR A 288 -26.14 -39.49 0.65
N VAL A 289 -25.79 -40.59 0.00
CA VAL A 289 -26.74 -41.55 -0.57
C VAL A 289 -26.56 -42.88 0.14
N THR A 290 -27.67 -43.53 0.50
CA THR A 290 -27.70 -44.89 1.03
C THR A 290 -28.59 -45.76 0.16
N THR A 291 -28.05 -46.88 -0.29
CA THR A 291 -28.73 -47.82 -1.17
C THR A 291 -28.54 -49.25 -0.67
N ALA A 292 -29.62 -50.05 -0.65
CA ALA A 292 -29.52 -51.49 -0.39
C ALA A 292 -29.14 -52.22 -1.68
N VAL A 293 -28.00 -52.89 -1.68
CA VAL A 293 -27.44 -53.57 -2.87
C VAL A 293 -27.40 -55.07 -2.67
N SER A 294 -27.52 -55.82 -3.76
CA SER A 294 -27.43 -57.29 -3.75
C SER A 294 -26.44 -57.75 -4.80
N ASN A 295 -25.50 -58.62 -4.40
CA ASN A 295 -24.46 -59.18 -5.26
C ASN A 295 -23.67 -58.13 -6.07
N LEU A 296 -23.35 -56.99 -5.45
CA LEU A 296 -22.64 -55.87 -6.08
C LEU A 296 -21.14 -56.15 -6.16
N GLY A 297 -20.63 -56.42 -7.37
CA GLY A 297 -19.19 -56.63 -7.58
C GLY A 297 -18.37 -55.36 -7.80
N GLN A 298 -19.00 -54.28 -8.30
CA GLN A 298 -18.31 -53.03 -8.65
C GLN A 298 -19.28 -51.86 -8.83
N PHE A 299 -18.79 -50.63 -8.73
CA PHE A 299 -19.53 -49.41 -9.10
C PHE A 299 -18.59 -48.26 -9.51
N GLY A 300 -19.15 -47.18 -10.08
CA GLY A 300 -18.44 -45.95 -10.42
C GLY A 300 -18.08 -45.75 -11.89
N SER A 301 -18.35 -46.72 -12.77
CA SER A 301 -17.90 -46.74 -14.17
C SER A 301 -18.30 -45.50 -15.00
N SER A 302 -19.44 -44.93 -14.68
CA SER A 302 -20.05 -43.79 -15.36
C SER A 302 -20.23 -42.58 -14.43
N PHE A 303 -19.73 -42.69 -13.20
CA PHE A 303 -19.83 -41.63 -12.21
C PHE A 303 -18.72 -40.62 -12.49
N ILE A 304 -19.09 -39.35 -12.63
CA ILE A 304 -18.16 -38.25 -12.86
C ILE A 304 -18.29 -37.32 -11.66
N GLY A 305 -17.22 -37.16 -10.90
CA GLY A 305 -17.25 -36.35 -9.70
C GLY A 305 -16.27 -36.80 -8.64
N LEU A 306 -16.60 -36.49 -7.38
CA LEU A 306 -15.80 -36.90 -6.23
C LEU A 306 -16.56 -37.90 -5.35
N ILE A 307 -15.82 -38.84 -4.77
CA ILE A 307 -16.29 -39.68 -3.66
C ILE A 307 -15.42 -39.36 -2.43
N ASP A 308 -16.08 -39.03 -1.32
CA ASP A 308 -15.43 -38.69 -0.06
C ASP A 308 -15.22 -39.92 0.82
N PHE A 309 -16.30 -40.66 1.08
CA PHE A 309 -16.24 -41.88 1.87
C PHE A 309 -17.16 -42.95 1.30
N ILE A 310 -16.87 -44.18 1.68
CA ILE A 310 -17.67 -45.37 1.43
C ILE A 310 -17.93 -46.06 2.76
N GLN A 311 -19.18 -46.43 3.01
CA GLN A 311 -19.58 -47.19 4.17
C GLN A 311 -20.42 -48.39 3.72
N THR A 312 -20.09 -49.54 4.28
CA THR A 312 -20.85 -50.79 4.17
C THR A 312 -21.38 -51.15 5.57
N ASP A 313 -22.23 -52.17 5.66
CA ASP A 313 -22.63 -52.75 6.95
C ASP A 313 -21.42 -53.29 7.74
N ASP A 314 -20.33 -53.69 7.06
CA ASP A 314 -19.15 -54.33 7.66
C ASP A 314 -18.01 -53.35 7.99
N GLY A 315 -18.07 -52.11 7.47
CA GLY A 315 -17.02 -51.13 7.73
C GLY A 315 -17.14 -49.79 6.99
N TYR A 316 -16.17 -48.92 7.24
CA TYR A 316 -16.14 -47.54 6.77
C TYR A 316 -14.73 -47.18 6.27
N GLU A 317 -14.65 -46.50 5.13
CA GLU A 317 -13.39 -46.04 4.55
C GLU A 317 -13.48 -44.57 4.09
N THR A 318 -12.51 -43.76 4.54
CA THR A 318 -12.16 -42.50 3.87
C THR A 318 -11.10 -42.77 2.83
N LEU A 319 -11.40 -42.32 1.62
CA LEU A 319 -10.62 -42.60 0.44
C LEU A 319 -9.33 -41.75 0.40
N SER A 320 -8.16 -42.40 0.31
CA SER A 320 -6.83 -41.75 0.45
C SER A 320 -5.83 -42.14 -0.63
N THR A 321 -4.96 -41.19 -0.99
CA THR A 321 -3.90 -41.30 -2.01
C THR A 321 -2.87 -42.40 -1.77
N ALA A 322 -2.70 -42.82 -0.52
CA ALA A 322 -1.67 -43.79 -0.17
C ALA A 322 -2.06 -45.25 -0.48
N ARG A 323 -3.30 -45.51 -0.94
CA ARG A 323 -3.84 -46.88 -1.01
C ARG A 323 -4.76 -47.06 -2.22
N SER A 324 -4.57 -48.15 -2.95
CA SER A 324 -5.52 -48.65 -3.95
C SER A 324 -6.44 -49.74 -3.39
N HIS A 325 -6.17 -50.26 -2.19
CA HIS A 325 -6.96 -51.28 -1.50
C HIS A 325 -7.56 -50.72 -0.20
N PHE A 326 -8.81 -51.08 0.06
CA PHE A 326 -9.64 -50.63 1.17
C PHE A 326 -10.10 -51.84 1.98
N ASN A 327 -9.22 -52.33 2.87
CA ASN A 327 -9.47 -53.55 3.64
C ASN A 327 -10.69 -53.47 4.56
N SER A 328 -11.05 -52.26 5.01
CA SER A 328 -12.20 -51.99 5.88
C SER A 328 -13.55 -52.29 5.21
N ILE A 329 -13.60 -52.30 3.89
CA ILE A 329 -14.81 -52.53 3.08
C ILE A 329 -14.60 -53.66 2.04
N ASP A 330 -13.52 -54.44 2.19
CA ASP A 330 -13.10 -55.51 1.27
C ASP A 330 -13.14 -55.10 -0.22
N ALA A 331 -12.57 -53.92 -0.54
CA ALA A 331 -12.62 -53.36 -1.89
C ALA A 331 -11.27 -52.82 -2.37
N TYR A 332 -11.18 -52.48 -3.64
CA TYR A 332 -10.04 -51.80 -4.25
C TYR A 332 -10.47 -50.90 -5.42
N TYR A 333 -9.61 -49.97 -5.79
CA TYR A 333 -9.80 -49.08 -6.93
C TYR A 333 -9.08 -49.63 -8.17
N GLY A 334 -9.83 -49.84 -9.24
CA GLY A 334 -9.36 -50.49 -10.46
C GLY A 334 -9.72 -49.74 -11.74
N ASN A 335 -8.99 -50.03 -12.82
CA ASN A 335 -9.33 -49.60 -14.18
C ASN A 335 -10.52 -50.41 -14.72
N SER A 336 -10.99 -50.12 -15.95
CA SER A 336 -12.10 -50.86 -16.60
C SER A 336 -11.90 -52.37 -16.71
N ASN A 337 -10.65 -52.86 -16.69
CA ASN A 337 -10.31 -54.27 -16.82
C ASN A 337 -10.26 -54.98 -15.46
N GLY A 338 -10.42 -54.26 -14.35
CA GLY A 338 -10.27 -54.80 -12.99
C GLY A 338 -8.82 -54.86 -12.51
N ASP A 339 -7.86 -54.29 -13.24
CA ASP A 339 -6.50 -54.17 -12.74
C ASP A 339 -6.43 -53.03 -11.73
N ALA A 340 -5.81 -53.27 -10.58
CA ALA A 340 -5.53 -52.21 -9.60
C ALA A 340 -4.77 -51.08 -10.28
N THR A 341 -5.32 -49.86 -10.20
CA THR A 341 -4.81 -48.69 -10.92
C THR A 341 -4.17 -47.70 -9.97
N VAL A 342 -3.29 -46.86 -10.52
CA VAL A 342 -2.61 -45.83 -9.74
C VAL A 342 -3.63 -44.77 -9.33
N ASN A 343 -3.64 -44.52 -8.02
CA ASN A 343 -4.23 -43.42 -7.28
C ASN A 343 -4.80 -42.24 -8.14
N GLN A 344 -6.13 -42.19 -8.26
CA GLN A 344 -6.88 -40.98 -8.68
C GLN A 344 -7.41 -40.17 -7.51
N PHE A 345 -7.00 -40.49 -6.28
CA PHE A 345 -7.25 -39.61 -5.15
C PHE A 345 -6.45 -38.33 -5.37
N LYS A 346 -7.10 -37.21 -5.08
CA LYS A 346 -6.47 -35.89 -5.13
C LYS A 346 -6.57 -35.30 -3.74
N GLN A 347 -5.47 -34.69 -3.30
CA GLN A 347 -5.50 -33.86 -2.11
C GLN A 347 -6.24 -32.57 -2.45
N PHE A 348 -7.13 -32.15 -1.56
CA PHE A 348 -7.84 -30.89 -1.60
C PHE A 348 -7.53 -30.09 -0.34
N SER A 349 -7.45 -28.78 -0.48
CA SER A 349 -7.29 -27.82 0.60
C SER A 349 -8.53 -26.94 0.70
N LEU A 350 -9.20 -26.95 1.84
CA LEU A 350 -10.30 -26.04 2.16
C LEU A 350 -9.70 -24.67 2.43
N ARG A 351 -10.20 -23.65 1.74
CA ARG A 351 -9.79 -22.26 1.97
C ARG A 351 -10.91 -21.46 2.63
N GLN A 352 -10.58 -20.27 3.14
CA GLN A 352 -11.52 -19.38 3.84
C GLN A 352 -12.71 -18.92 3.01
N ASP A 353 -12.67 -19.05 1.68
CA ASP A 353 -13.79 -18.73 0.81
C ASP A 353 -14.89 -19.82 0.79
N GLY A 354 -14.72 -20.91 1.53
CA GLY A 354 -15.70 -22.00 1.64
C GLY A 354 -15.61 -23.03 0.51
N TYR A 355 -14.48 -23.10 -0.20
CA TYR A 355 -14.26 -24.06 -1.28
C TYR A 355 -13.02 -24.93 -1.00
N TRP A 356 -13.14 -26.19 -1.40
CA TRP A 356 -12.04 -27.13 -1.56
C TRP A 356 -11.33 -26.87 -2.89
N TYR A 357 -9.99 -26.81 -2.86
CA TYR A 357 -9.15 -26.66 -4.03
C TYR A 357 -8.22 -27.87 -4.15
N SER A 358 -8.25 -28.57 -5.29
CA SER A 358 -7.36 -29.72 -5.49
C SER A 358 -5.89 -29.31 -5.53
N SER A 359 -5.00 -30.29 -5.41
CA SER A 359 -3.65 -30.21 -5.96
C SER A 359 -3.71 -29.86 -7.45
N ASP A 360 -2.59 -29.44 -8.02
CA ASP A 360 -2.54 -29.10 -9.44
C ASP A 360 -2.99 -30.27 -10.33
N VAL A 361 -3.87 -29.98 -11.29
CA VAL A 361 -4.44 -30.93 -12.25
C VAL A 361 -4.05 -30.62 -13.70
N MET A 362 -3.17 -29.63 -13.94
CA MET A 362 -2.65 -29.36 -15.27
C MET A 362 -2.02 -30.64 -15.85
N PRO A 363 -2.48 -31.13 -17.01
CA PRO A 363 -1.93 -32.33 -17.61
C PRO A 363 -0.52 -32.04 -18.15
N GLU A 364 0.36 -33.05 -18.11
CA GLU A 364 1.71 -32.93 -18.67
C GLU A 364 1.68 -32.62 -20.17
N ASN A 365 0.72 -33.20 -20.89
CA ASN A 365 0.46 -32.92 -22.29
C ASN A 365 -0.98 -32.42 -22.45
N PRO A 366 -1.20 -31.29 -23.14
CA PRO A 366 -2.55 -30.80 -23.40
C PRO A 366 -3.31 -31.75 -24.34
N ASN A 367 -4.62 -31.80 -24.20
CA ASN A 367 -5.50 -32.56 -25.08
C ASN A 367 -5.38 -32.15 -26.55
N SER A 368 -5.24 -30.85 -26.84
CA SER A 368 -4.94 -30.37 -28.19
C SER A 368 -4.22 -29.03 -28.18
N MET A 369 -3.38 -28.80 -29.18
CA MET A 369 -2.74 -27.51 -29.45
C MET A 369 -2.93 -27.12 -30.90
N GLY A 370 -3.30 -25.86 -31.13
CA GLY A 370 -3.31 -25.26 -32.45
C GLY A 370 -1.91 -25.17 -33.04
N GLY A 371 -1.82 -25.03 -34.36
CA GLY A 371 -0.55 -25.04 -35.09
C GLY A 371 0.40 -23.90 -34.71
N SER A 372 -0.12 -22.80 -34.16
CA SER A 372 0.69 -21.67 -33.71
C SER A 372 1.18 -21.79 -32.27
N TRP A 373 0.71 -22.81 -31.54
CA TRP A 373 1.07 -23.06 -30.15
C TRP A 373 2.19 -24.08 -30.05
N SER A 374 3.09 -23.87 -29.09
CA SER A 374 4.08 -24.84 -28.70
C SER A 374 4.21 -24.90 -27.18
N GLN A 375 4.66 -26.04 -26.67
CA GLN A 375 4.89 -26.27 -25.25
C GLN A 375 6.39 -26.35 -25.01
N ASP A 376 6.87 -25.74 -23.92
CA ASP A 376 8.28 -25.82 -23.56
C ASP A 376 8.69 -27.27 -23.22
N VAL A 377 9.95 -27.60 -23.53
CA VAL A 377 10.46 -28.96 -23.35
C VAL A 377 10.75 -29.29 -21.89
N ASN A 378 11.16 -28.30 -21.09
CA ASN A 378 11.55 -28.45 -19.69
C ASN A 378 10.44 -28.04 -18.73
N ASP A 379 9.68 -27.00 -19.07
CA ASP A 379 8.53 -26.53 -18.31
C ASP A 379 7.23 -26.86 -19.02
N LYS A 380 6.63 -28.01 -18.66
CA LYS A 380 5.36 -28.48 -19.25
C LYS A 380 4.17 -27.55 -18.99
N LYS A 381 4.31 -26.51 -18.18
CA LYS A 381 3.27 -25.51 -17.96
C LYS A 381 3.50 -24.20 -18.71
N LEU A 382 4.62 -24.07 -19.42
CA LEU A 382 4.92 -22.92 -20.25
C LEU A 382 4.58 -23.22 -21.71
N PHE A 383 3.79 -22.32 -22.30
CA PHE A 383 3.39 -22.39 -23.69
C PHE A 383 3.78 -21.10 -24.39
N THR A 384 4.16 -21.21 -25.66
CA THR A 384 4.36 -20.05 -26.53
C THR A 384 3.37 -20.11 -27.68
N VAL A 385 2.95 -18.94 -28.14
CA VAL A 385 2.05 -18.77 -29.27
C VAL A 385 2.64 -17.76 -30.22
N THR A 386 2.65 -18.08 -31.52
CA THR A 386 3.15 -17.18 -32.55
C THR A 386 2.08 -16.92 -33.59
N ASN A 387 1.53 -15.70 -33.58
CA ASN A 387 0.55 -15.24 -34.56
C ASN A 387 -0.69 -16.15 -34.69
N ALA A 388 -1.34 -16.47 -33.56
CA ALA A 388 -2.60 -17.23 -33.62
C ALA A 388 -3.75 -16.35 -34.15
N GLU A 389 -4.08 -16.53 -35.43
CA GLU A 389 -5.04 -15.71 -36.18
C GLU A 389 -6.45 -16.31 -36.24
N SER A 390 -6.66 -17.53 -35.74
CA SER A 390 -7.98 -18.19 -35.77
C SER A 390 -8.49 -18.51 -34.36
N GLY A 391 -9.82 -18.57 -34.19
CA GLY A 391 -10.41 -18.93 -32.90
C GLY A 391 -10.23 -20.41 -32.54
N SER A 392 -9.86 -21.24 -33.52
CA SER A 392 -9.60 -22.68 -33.36
C SER A 392 -8.11 -23.00 -33.19
N ASP A 393 -7.25 -22.02 -33.45
CA ASP A 393 -5.81 -22.09 -33.21
C ASP A 393 -5.54 -21.78 -31.74
N ALA A 394 -5.78 -22.80 -30.91
CA ALA A 394 -5.96 -22.64 -29.49
C ALA A 394 -5.24 -23.75 -28.72
N LEU A 395 -4.87 -23.44 -27.48
CA LEU A 395 -4.39 -24.43 -26.52
C LEU A 395 -5.58 -24.93 -25.69
N ARG A 396 -5.72 -26.26 -25.63
CA ARG A 396 -6.77 -26.93 -24.88
C ARG A 396 -6.14 -27.95 -23.92
N PRO A 397 -6.15 -27.69 -22.60
CA PRO A 397 -5.58 -28.60 -21.62
C PRO A 397 -6.32 -29.95 -21.54
N PHE A 398 -7.65 -29.94 -21.44
CA PHE A 398 -8.45 -31.15 -21.18
C PHE A 398 -9.37 -31.54 -22.34
N SER A 399 -9.83 -32.79 -22.36
CA SER A 399 -10.87 -33.26 -23.30
C SER A 399 -12.27 -32.75 -22.91
N ASP A 400 -13.30 -33.07 -23.72
CA ASP A 400 -14.70 -32.63 -23.48
C ASP A 400 -15.25 -33.13 -22.14
N THR A 401 -14.67 -34.19 -21.57
CA THR A 401 -15.14 -34.78 -20.30
C THR A 401 -14.94 -33.87 -19.08
N TRP A 402 -14.20 -32.77 -19.23
CA TRP A 402 -13.89 -31.82 -18.15
C TRP A 402 -14.59 -30.46 -18.31
N ASP A 403 -15.38 -30.27 -19.37
CA ASP A 403 -15.96 -28.97 -19.70
C ASP A 403 -16.89 -28.43 -18.60
N ASP A 404 -17.54 -29.33 -17.86
CA ASP A 404 -18.46 -28.97 -16.79
C ASP A 404 -17.75 -28.70 -15.46
N PHE A 405 -16.44 -28.91 -15.35
CA PHE A 405 -15.74 -28.79 -14.08
C PHE A 405 -15.52 -27.31 -13.72
N GLU A 406 -15.54 -27.00 -12.42
CA GLU A 406 -15.14 -25.69 -11.93
C GLU A 406 -13.64 -25.70 -11.58
N PHE A 407 -12.90 -24.73 -12.11
CA PHE A 407 -11.47 -24.59 -11.87
C PHE A 407 -11.12 -23.21 -11.33
N GLU A 408 -10.09 -23.18 -10.51
CA GLU A 408 -9.24 -22.01 -10.32
C GLU A 408 -7.99 -22.17 -11.18
N ILE A 409 -7.69 -21.15 -11.97
CA ILE A 409 -6.46 -21.07 -12.73
C ILE A 409 -5.71 -19.79 -12.41
N VAL A 410 -4.40 -19.92 -12.20
CA VAL A 410 -3.46 -18.81 -12.11
C VAL A 410 -2.50 -18.90 -13.29
N ILE A 411 -2.43 -17.83 -14.07
CA ILE A 411 -1.54 -17.73 -15.22
C ILE A 411 -0.64 -16.50 -15.13
N VAL A 412 0.52 -16.60 -15.76
CA VAL A 412 1.43 -15.50 -16.05
C VAL A 412 1.57 -15.43 -17.56
N THR A 413 1.29 -14.29 -18.18
CA THR A 413 1.34 -14.12 -19.63
C THR A 413 2.12 -12.87 -20.00
N ASP A 414 2.91 -12.93 -21.07
CA ASP A 414 3.54 -11.76 -21.69
C ASP A 414 2.77 -11.27 -22.95
N ILE A 415 1.67 -11.95 -23.28
CA ILE A 415 0.84 -11.64 -24.45
C ILE A 415 0.21 -10.26 -24.25
N THR A 416 0.51 -9.35 -25.16
CA THR A 416 0.08 -7.95 -25.06
C THR A 416 -1.35 -7.72 -25.56
N GLN A 417 -1.88 -8.66 -26.35
CA GLN A 417 -3.26 -8.61 -26.84
C GLN A 417 -4.22 -9.44 -25.97
N PRO A 418 -5.53 -9.13 -25.99
CA PRO A 418 -6.49 -9.90 -25.19
C PRO A 418 -6.60 -11.38 -25.59
N MET A 419 -6.37 -12.26 -24.62
CA MET A 419 -6.51 -13.71 -24.77
C MET A 419 -7.69 -14.21 -23.93
N ALA A 420 -8.59 -14.97 -24.54
CA ALA A 420 -9.64 -15.70 -23.84
C ALA A 420 -9.07 -17.02 -23.28
N LEU A 421 -9.50 -17.38 -22.07
CA LEU A 421 -9.09 -18.60 -21.36
C LEU A 421 -10.14 -19.70 -21.40
N THR A 422 -11.32 -19.38 -21.90
CA THR A 422 -12.38 -20.36 -22.11
C THR A 422 -12.91 -20.29 -23.54
N LEU A 423 -13.78 -21.23 -23.89
CA LEU A 423 -14.44 -21.23 -25.20
C LEU A 423 -15.29 -19.95 -25.38
N SER A 424 -15.85 -19.42 -24.29
CA SER A 424 -16.49 -18.12 -24.25
C SER A 424 -15.48 -16.97 -24.43
N ASN A 425 -15.90 -15.91 -25.15
CA ASN A 425 -15.12 -14.67 -25.28
C ASN A 425 -15.48 -13.62 -24.22
N SER A 426 -16.08 -14.07 -23.10
CA SER A 426 -16.48 -13.21 -21.98
C SER A 426 -15.28 -12.48 -21.36
N GLU A 427 -15.50 -11.23 -20.94
CA GLU A 427 -14.46 -10.42 -20.29
C GLU A 427 -13.96 -11.03 -18.98
N ALA A 428 -14.85 -11.67 -18.24
CA ALA A 428 -14.54 -12.31 -16.95
C ALA A 428 -13.54 -13.47 -17.07
N SER A 429 -13.32 -14.01 -18.27
CA SER A 429 -12.41 -15.12 -18.57
C SER A 429 -11.36 -14.71 -19.60
N SER A 430 -11.04 -13.43 -19.70
CA SER A 430 -10.04 -12.93 -20.63
C SER A 430 -8.97 -12.12 -19.93
N THR A 431 -7.72 -12.31 -20.36
CA THR A 431 -6.63 -11.41 -20.01
C THR A 431 -6.71 -10.18 -20.92
N PRO A 432 -6.57 -8.96 -20.38
CA PRO A 432 -6.57 -7.75 -21.19
C PRO A 432 -5.19 -7.45 -21.82
N PHE A 433 -4.10 -7.81 -21.12
CA PHE A 433 -2.71 -7.56 -21.51
C PHE A 433 -1.77 -8.50 -20.72
N ALA A 434 -0.46 -8.28 -20.85
CA ALA A 434 0.58 -9.02 -20.14
C ALA A 434 0.48 -8.85 -18.62
N GLY A 435 0.56 -9.95 -17.87
CA GLY A 435 0.54 -9.91 -16.41
C GLY A 435 0.20 -11.25 -15.76
N THR A 436 0.01 -11.20 -14.45
CA THR A 436 -0.36 -12.35 -13.62
C THR A 436 -1.83 -12.25 -13.25
N TYR A 437 -2.60 -13.29 -13.52
CA TYR A 437 -4.05 -13.27 -13.36
C TYR A 437 -4.56 -14.56 -12.73
N ARG A 438 -5.62 -14.42 -11.93
CA ARG A 438 -6.40 -15.52 -11.36
C ARG A 438 -7.81 -15.49 -11.93
N PHE A 439 -8.28 -16.65 -12.40
CA PHE A 439 -9.63 -16.82 -12.92
C PHE A 439 -10.32 -18.00 -12.22
N ILE A 440 -11.63 -17.85 -12.04
CA ILE A 440 -12.53 -18.94 -11.66
C ILE A 440 -13.39 -19.26 -12.87
N THR A 441 -13.16 -20.42 -13.49
CA THR A 441 -13.92 -20.88 -14.64
C THR A 441 -15.01 -21.82 -14.16
N ARG A 442 -16.26 -21.46 -14.41
CA ARG A 442 -17.43 -22.24 -13.96
C ARG A 442 -18.07 -22.91 -15.16
N GLN A 443 -18.03 -24.24 -15.21
CA GLN A 443 -18.76 -25.04 -16.21
C GLN A 443 -18.51 -24.55 -17.65
N ASP A 444 -17.25 -24.23 -17.95
CA ASP A 444 -16.82 -23.79 -19.26
C ASP A 444 -15.48 -24.46 -19.59
N ARG A 445 -15.33 -24.78 -20.87
CA ARG A 445 -14.14 -25.44 -21.40
C ARG A 445 -12.95 -24.50 -21.30
N LEU A 446 -11.90 -24.93 -20.60
CA LEU A 446 -10.60 -24.27 -20.63
C LEU A 446 -10.03 -24.30 -22.06
N TYR A 447 -9.84 -23.12 -22.64
CA TYR A 447 -9.53 -22.94 -24.04
C TYR A 447 -8.83 -21.61 -24.28
N PHE A 448 -7.53 -21.67 -24.50
CA PHE A 448 -6.65 -20.51 -24.60
C PHE A 448 -6.58 -20.11 -26.05
N LYS A 449 -7.17 -18.97 -26.38
CA LYS A 449 -7.26 -18.49 -27.77
C LYS A 449 -7.27 -16.97 -27.80
N ARG A 450 -7.07 -16.41 -28.99
CA ARG A 450 -7.32 -14.99 -29.24
C ARG A 450 -8.77 -14.63 -28.90
N ARG A 451 -8.98 -13.47 -28.28
CA ARG A 451 -10.34 -12.98 -27.98
C ARG A 451 -11.05 -12.37 -29.19
N ALA A 452 -10.33 -11.63 -30.03
CA ALA A 452 -10.90 -10.84 -31.13
C ALA A 452 -10.32 -11.21 -32.51
N ALA A 453 -11.18 -11.14 -33.53
CA ALA A 453 -10.86 -11.61 -34.87
C ALA A 453 -9.72 -10.84 -35.59
N HIS A 454 -9.50 -9.59 -35.19
CA HIS A 454 -8.51 -8.67 -35.77
C HIS A 454 -7.26 -8.50 -34.89
N SER A 455 -7.13 -9.32 -33.84
CA SER A 455 -6.04 -9.20 -32.86
C SER A 455 -5.41 -10.59 -32.64
N PRO A 456 -4.48 -10.99 -33.52
CA PRO A 456 -3.70 -12.21 -33.31
C PRO A 456 -2.89 -12.10 -32.02
N ILE A 457 -2.71 -13.21 -31.33
CA ILE A 457 -1.91 -13.26 -30.10
C ILE A 457 -0.51 -13.80 -30.41
N THR A 458 0.51 -13.15 -29.85
CA THR A 458 1.90 -13.62 -29.86
C THR A 458 2.52 -13.39 -28.49
N GLY A 459 3.25 -14.38 -27.99
CA GLY A 459 3.89 -14.34 -26.69
C GLY A 459 3.96 -15.71 -26.03
N SER A 460 3.94 -15.70 -24.70
CA SER A 460 4.00 -16.86 -23.83
C SER A 460 2.97 -16.77 -22.72
N VAL A 461 2.48 -17.93 -22.29
CA VAL A 461 1.64 -18.10 -21.12
C VAL A 461 2.13 -19.28 -20.31
N ARG A 462 2.38 -19.04 -19.03
CA ARG A 462 2.68 -20.05 -18.03
C ARG A 462 1.46 -20.28 -17.16
N VAL A 463 1.02 -21.54 -17.06
CA VAL A 463 0.02 -21.95 -16.07
C VAL A 463 0.73 -22.23 -14.76
N GLU A 464 0.69 -21.30 -13.81
CA GLU A 464 1.34 -21.53 -12.52
C GLU A 464 0.62 -22.58 -11.69
N SER A 465 -0.71 -22.50 -11.69
CA SER A 465 -1.54 -23.51 -11.04
C SER A 465 -2.89 -23.66 -11.72
N LEU A 466 -3.35 -24.90 -11.82
CA LEU A 466 -4.71 -25.23 -12.23
C LEU A 466 -5.31 -26.21 -11.24
N ARG A 467 -6.36 -25.81 -10.52
CA ARG A 467 -6.94 -26.57 -9.41
C ARG A 467 -8.44 -26.74 -9.61
N LEU A 468 -8.96 -27.94 -9.39
CA LEU A 468 -10.39 -28.16 -9.27
C LEU A 468 -10.93 -27.42 -8.05
N ARG A 469 -12.07 -26.78 -8.21
CA ARG A 469 -12.75 -26.01 -7.18
C ARG A 469 -14.09 -26.65 -6.87
N VAL A 470 -14.33 -26.96 -5.60
CA VAL A 470 -15.51 -27.72 -5.15
C VAL A 470 -16.08 -27.05 -3.91
N LYS A 471 -17.39 -26.84 -3.85
CA LYS A 471 -18.03 -26.19 -2.69
C LYS A 471 -17.85 -27.06 -1.44
N HIS A 472 -17.67 -26.45 -0.26
CA HIS A 472 -17.72 -27.17 1.02
C HIS A 472 -19.17 -27.61 1.36
N TYR A 473 -19.34 -28.68 2.16
CA TYR A 473 -20.64 -29.25 2.51
C TYR A 473 -21.27 -28.68 3.80
N GLU A 474 -20.82 -27.53 4.28
CA GLU A 474 -21.35 -26.85 5.49
C GLU A 474 -21.88 -25.45 5.20
#